data_AF-A0A7X9UEJ2-F1
#
_entry.id   AF-A0A7X9UEJ2-F1
#
_cell.length_a   1.000
_cell.length_b   1.000
_cell.length_c   1.000
_cell.angle_alpha   90.00
_cell.angle_beta   90.00
_cell.angle_gamma   90.00
#
_symmetry.space_group_name_H-M   'P 1'
#
loop_
_entity.id
_entity.type
_entity.pdbx_description
1 polymer ?
#
loop_
_entity_poly.entity_id
_entity_poly.type
_entity_poly.pdbx_seq_one_letter_code
_entity_poly.pdbx_strand_id
1 'polypeptide(L)'
;MVYMALLWSPQPMVIPRHELPEKQVVDPAMPVLAPRSEQVLGTQKVTATGYTAGVESTGKGPKHPQYGITYSGVKVRRDKETVSTIAADPKLFPMGSILYIPGYGYGIVADTGSAIKGNKIDLYFPTTKQVYKEWGKKDVEVQVIRQGAGKCTEKMLSELADAIDVYKSVPDSWLDKAI
;
A
#
# COMPACT_ATOMS: atom_id res chain seq x y z
N MET A 1 3.89 54.78 -51.05
CA MET A 1 3.77 53.33 -50.78
C MET A 1 5.14 52.83 -50.33
N VAL A 2 5.36 52.65 -49.02
CA VAL A 2 6.44 51.80 -48.49
C VAL A 2 5.89 51.14 -47.21
N TYR A 3 5.84 49.82 -47.23
CA TYR A 3 5.29 48.97 -46.17
C TYR A 3 6.20 48.98 -44.92
N MET A 4 5.62 49.19 -43.74
CA MET A 4 6.25 48.88 -42.45
C MET A 4 6.19 47.37 -42.22
N ALA A 5 7.34 46.72 -42.08
CA ALA A 5 7.45 45.32 -41.66
C ALA A 5 7.47 45.25 -40.13
N LEU A 6 6.42 44.67 -39.52
CA LEU A 6 6.47 44.24 -38.13
C LEU A 6 7.31 42.96 -38.04
N LEU A 7 8.43 43.04 -37.33
CA LEU A 7 9.25 41.88 -36.98
C LEU A 7 8.57 41.12 -35.84
N TRP A 8 7.97 39.97 -36.15
CA TRP A 8 7.54 38.99 -35.15
C TRP A 8 8.77 38.27 -34.60
N SER A 9 9.10 38.48 -33.33
CA SER A 9 10.17 37.74 -32.66
C SER A 9 9.58 36.52 -31.95
N PRO A 10 9.91 35.28 -32.34
CA PRO A 10 9.42 34.10 -31.62
C PRO A 10 10.04 34.08 -30.23
N GLN A 11 9.21 34.03 -29.18
CA GLN A 11 9.71 33.81 -27.83
C GLN A 11 10.25 32.37 -27.72
N PRO A 12 11.37 32.15 -27.03
CA PRO A 12 11.89 30.81 -26.83
C PRO A 12 10.87 29.99 -26.04
N MET A 13 10.46 28.85 -26.59
CA MET A 13 9.66 27.86 -25.89
C MET A 13 10.45 27.38 -24.67
N VAL A 14 10.04 27.79 -23.46
CA VAL A 14 10.57 27.24 -22.22
C VAL A 14 9.95 25.86 -22.05
N ILE A 15 10.63 24.83 -22.52
CA ILE A 15 10.27 23.44 -22.20
C ILE A 15 10.51 23.30 -20.69
N PRO A 16 9.49 22.95 -19.89
CA PRO A 16 9.70 22.66 -18.47
C PRO A 16 10.78 21.58 -18.38
N ARG A 17 11.89 21.89 -17.71
CA ARG A 17 12.92 20.89 -17.42
C ARG A 17 12.23 19.85 -16.54
N HIS A 18 11.90 18.70 -17.12
CA HIS A 18 11.44 17.55 -16.36
C HIS A 18 12.55 17.25 -15.35
N GLU A 19 12.32 17.57 -14.08
CA GLU A 19 13.19 17.10 -13.01
C GLU A 19 13.18 15.58 -13.13
N LEU A 20 14.37 15.00 -13.34
CA LEU A 20 14.52 13.55 -13.37
C LEU A 20 13.90 13.01 -12.07
N PRO A 21 13.00 12.03 -12.14
CA PRO A 21 12.34 11.53 -10.93
C PRO A 21 13.41 11.15 -9.92
N GLU A 22 13.23 11.67 -8.70
CA GLU A 22 14.08 11.39 -7.55
C GLU A 22 14.35 9.88 -7.50
N LYS A 23 15.63 9.53 -7.50
CA LYS A 23 16.12 8.15 -7.66
C LYS A 23 15.32 7.23 -6.75
N GLN A 24 14.50 6.35 -7.34
CA GLN A 24 13.67 5.40 -6.59
C GLN A 24 14.53 4.73 -5.51
N VAL A 25 14.19 4.97 -4.24
CA VAL A 25 14.90 4.37 -3.12
C VAL A 25 14.51 2.90 -3.07
N VAL A 26 15.27 2.08 -3.79
CA VAL A 26 15.27 0.62 -3.62
C VAL A 26 15.79 0.35 -2.21
N ASP A 27 14.89 0.05 -1.28
CA ASP A 27 15.28 -0.59 -0.03
C ASP A 27 15.74 -2.02 -0.40
N PRO A 28 17.04 -2.34 -0.27
CA PRO A 28 17.56 -3.65 -0.66
C PRO A 28 16.96 -4.81 0.16
N ALA A 29 16.19 -4.52 1.22
CA ALA A 29 15.50 -5.51 2.03
C ALA A 29 14.17 -6.01 1.44
N MET A 30 13.62 -5.36 0.41
CA MET A 30 12.28 -5.69 -0.11
C MET A 30 12.32 -6.14 -1.58
N PRO A 31 11.72 -7.32 -1.90
CA PRO A 31 11.72 -7.86 -3.25
C PRO A 31 10.69 -7.19 -4.19
N VAL A 32 9.76 -6.40 -3.64
CA VAL A 32 8.85 -5.55 -4.42
C VAL A 32 9.43 -4.15 -4.61
N LEU A 33 9.17 -3.58 -5.78
CA LEU A 33 9.51 -2.20 -6.12
C LEU A 33 8.50 -1.24 -5.48
N ALA A 34 9.00 -0.13 -4.96
CA ALA A 34 8.18 1.00 -4.55
C ALA A 34 7.33 1.51 -5.73
N PRO A 35 6.12 2.04 -5.47
CA PRO A 35 5.27 2.60 -6.51
C PRO A 35 5.96 3.80 -7.19
N ARG A 36 5.58 4.07 -8.43
CA ARG A 36 5.98 5.32 -9.10
C ARG A 36 5.19 6.48 -8.51
N SER A 37 5.76 7.68 -8.52
CA SER A 37 5.13 8.88 -7.94
C SER A 37 3.74 9.14 -8.50
N GLU A 38 3.52 8.85 -9.78
CA GLU A 38 2.23 9.03 -10.46
C GLU A 38 1.14 8.07 -9.98
N GLN A 39 1.53 6.94 -9.37
CA GLN A 39 0.61 5.93 -8.82
C GLN A 39 0.22 6.24 -7.37
N VAL A 40 0.88 7.21 -6.73
CA VAL A 40 0.63 7.58 -5.33
C VAL A 40 -0.44 8.67 -5.28
N LEU A 41 -1.64 8.31 -4.80
CA LEU A 41 -2.76 9.24 -4.61
C LEU A 41 -2.50 10.26 -3.50
N GLY A 42 -1.64 9.89 -2.56
CA GLY A 42 -1.22 10.73 -1.44
C GLY A 42 -0.43 9.95 -0.41
N THR A 43 0.13 10.65 0.57
CA THR A 43 0.81 10.03 1.71
C THR A 43 0.04 10.28 3.00
N GLN A 44 0.17 9.36 3.95
CA GLN A 44 -0.45 9.48 5.27
C GLN A 44 0.54 9.05 6.34
N LYS A 45 0.78 9.92 7.32
CA LYS A 45 1.54 9.54 8.52
C LYS A 45 0.65 8.68 9.41
N VAL A 46 1.16 7.51 9.79
CA VAL A 46 0.47 6.54 10.64
C VAL A 46 1.41 5.95 11.68
N THR A 47 0.85 5.58 12.82
CA THR A 47 1.53 4.68 13.76
C THR A 47 1.28 3.24 13.31
N ALA A 48 2.34 2.53 12.95
CA ALA A 48 2.28 1.14 12.51
C ALA A 48 2.75 0.19 13.62
N THR A 49 1.91 -0.77 13.97
CA THR A 49 2.26 -1.91 14.84
C THR A 49 2.30 -3.22 14.03
N GLY A 50 2.71 -4.32 14.66
CA GLY A 50 2.58 -5.65 14.08
C GLY A 50 1.72 -6.55 14.96
N TYR A 51 0.92 -7.42 14.32
CA TYR A 51 0.05 -8.39 14.98
C TYR A 51 0.17 -9.77 14.34
N THR A 52 -0.36 -10.78 15.02
CA THR A 52 -0.39 -12.17 14.54
C THR A 52 -1.82 -12.71 14.51
N ALA A 53 -2.00 -13.92 14.00
CA ALA A 53 -3.28 -14.63 14.11
C ALA A 53 -3.51 -15.23 15.51
N GLY A 54 -2.48 -15.26 16.37
CA GLY A 54 -2.45 -15.95 17.64
C GLY A 54 -3.35 -15.36 18.71
N VAL A 55 -3.41 -16.05 19.85
CA VAL A 55 -4.21 -15.67 21.02
C VAL A 55 -3.82 -14.28 21.53
N GLU A 56 -2.54 -13.94 21.45
CA GLU A 56 -1.97 -12.66 21.88
C GLU A 56 -2.56 -11.44 21.15
N SER A 57 -3.04 -11.62 19.91
CA SER A 57 -3.59 -10.53 19.09
C SER A 57 -5.10 -10.68 18.88
N THR A 58 -5.61 -11.90 18.75
CA THR A 58 -7.00 -12.16 18.35
C THR A 58 -7.82 -12.90 19.40
N GLY A 59 -7.18 -13.41 20.46
CA GLY A 59 -7.81 -14.31 21.43
C GLY A 59 -8.09 -15.73 20.90
N LYS A 60 -7.70 -16.06 19.66
CA LYS A 60 -8.03 -17.33 18.99
C LYS A 60 -6.79 -18.21 18.81
N GLY A 61 -6.92 -19.49 19.12
CA GLY A 61 -5.90 -20.51 18.83
C GLY A 61 -6.14 -21.24 17.51
N PRO A 62 -5.17 -22.03 16.99
CA PRO A 62 -5.27 -22.69 15.68
C PRO A 62 -6.48 -23.62 15.47
N LYS A 63 -7.09 -24.11 16.55
CA LYS A 63 -8.29 -24.96 16.52
C LYS A 63 -9.60 -24.17 16.40
N HIS A 64 -9.56 -22.84 16.51
CA HIS A 64 -10.75 -21.99 16.43
C HIS A 64 -11.16 -21.81 14.96
N PRO A 65 -12.46 -21.93 14.59
CA PRO A 65 -12.91 -21.86 13.20
C PRO A 65 -12.59 -20.51 12.51
N GLN A 66 -12.49 -19.44 13.29
CA GLN A 66 -12.12 -18.10 12.81
C GLN A 66 -10.63 -17.76 13.02
N TYR A 67 -9.77 -18.75 13.28
CA TYR A 67 -8.34 -18.51 13.41
C TYR A 67 -7.76 -18.00 12.10
N GLY A 68 -7.06 -16.86 12.14
CA GLY A 68 -6.48 -16.23 10.95
C GLY A 68 -7.50 -15.70 9.93
N ILE A 69 -8.77 -15.55 10.30
CA ILE A 69 -9.80 -14.92 9.45
C ILE A 69 -9.91 -13.44 9.83
N THR A 70 -9.68 -12.58 8.84
CA THR A 70 -9.80 -11.11 8.97
C THR A 70 -11.27 -10.67 9.01
N TYR A 71 -11.53 -9.41 9.37
CA TYR A 71 -12.87 -8.83 9.33
C TYR A 71 -13.55 -8.93 7.95
N SER A 72 -12.79 -8.80 6.85
CA SER A 72 -13.35 -8.96 5.50
C SER A 72 -13.73 -10.40 5.14
N GLY A 73 -13.32 -11.38 5.95
CA GLY A 73 -13.55 -12.81 5.71
C GLY A 73 -12.43 -13.52 4.97
N VAL A 74 -11.40 -12.80 4.47
CA VAL A 74 -10.21 -13.42 3.87
C VAL A 74 -9.25 -13.90 4.95
N LYS A 75 -8.41 -14.89 4.62
CA LYS A 75 -7.33 -15.33 5.51
C LYS A 75 -6.21 -14.30 5.56
N VAL A 76 -5.64 -14.12 6.75
CA VAL A 76 -4.42 -13.33 6.93
C VAL A 76 -3.29 -13.88 6.07
N ARG A 77 -2.50 -12.99 5.48
CA ARG A 77 -1.37 -13.34 4.59
C ARG A 77 -0.22 -12.38 4.83
N ARG A 78 0.98 -12.94 4.99
CA ARG A 78 2.24 -12.19 4.96
C ARG A 78 3.03 -12.67 3.76
N ASP A 79 3.25 -11.77 2.82
CA ASP A 79 4.07 -11.99 1.65
C ASP A 79 4.88 -10.72 1.35
N LYS A 80 6.20 -10.86 1.27
CA LYS A 80 7.14 -9.76 0.97
C LYS A 80 7.29 -9.54 -0.53
N GLU A 81 7.05 -10.57 -1.32
CA GLU A 81 7.22 -10.60 -2.78
C GLU A 81 5.96 -10.14 -3.52
N THR A 82 4.81 -10.17 -2.85
CA THR A 82 3.54 -9.74 -3.42
C THR A 82 2.82 -8.71 -2.53
N VAL A 83 1.75 -9.13 -1.84
CA VAL A 83 0.90 -8.29 -0.99
C VAL A 83 0.54 -9.03 0.29
N SER A 84 0.54 -8.27 1.39
CA SER A 84 0.13 -8.75 2.71
C SER A 84 -1.22 -8.16 3.12
N THR A 85 -1.96 -8.87 3.98
CA THR A 85 -3.18 -8.33 4.61
C THR A 85 -2.80 -7.44 5.78
N ILE A 86 -3.45 -6.28 5.91
CA ILE A 86 -3.25 -5.35 7.02
C ILE A 86 -4.58 -4.97 7.67
N ALA A 87 -4.52 -4.51 8.91
CA ALA A 87 -5.64 -3.90 9.62
C ALA A 87 -5.53 -2.37 9.62
N ALA A 88 -6.65 -1.68 9.43
CA ALA A 88 -6.71 -0.23 9.46
C ALA A 88 -8.09 0.28 9.92
N ASP A 89 -8.23 1.60 10.10
CA ASP A 89 -9.55 2.24 10.28
C ASP A 89 -10.27 2.39 8.93
N PRO A 90 -11.43 1.75 8.70
CA PRO A 90 -12.17 1.86 7.44
C PRO A 90 -12.63 3.28 7.09
N LYS A 91 -12.71 4.20 8.07
CA LYS A 91 -13.06 5.59 7.80
C LYS A 91 -11.95 6.35 7.07
N LEU A 92 -10.70 5.93 7.26
CA LEU A 92 -9.53 6.55 6.64
C LEU A 92 -9.04 5.72 5.45
N PHE A 93 -8.98 4.40 5.63
CA PHE A 93 -8.61 3.45 4.59
C PHE A 93 -9.70 2.39 4.46
N PRO A 94 -10.69 2.61 3.58
CA PRO A 94 -11.76 1.66 3.36
C PRO A 94 -11.22 0.26 3.01
N MET A 95 -11.99 -0.77 3.33
CA MET A 95 -11.60 -2.15 3.03
C MET A 95 -11.29 -2.31 1.53
N GLY A 96 -10.18 -3.00 1.22
CA GLY A 96 -9.63 -3.15 -0.13
C GLY A 96 -8.68 -2.04 -0.58
N SER A 97 -8.41 -1.03 0.28
CA SER A 97 -7.38 -0.02 0.01
C SER A 97 -6.01 -0.67 -0.11
N ILE A 98 -5.20 -0.20 -1.05
CA ILE A 98 -3.84 -0.69 -1.29
C ILE A 98 -2.86 0.39 -0.87
N LEU A 99 -1.97 0.04 0.05
CA LEU A 99 -0.92 0.89 0.59
C LEU A 99 0.44 0.31 0.25
N TYR A 100 1.41 1.18 -0.02
CA TYR A 100 2.82 0.82 0.08
C TYR A 100 3.38 1.32 1.42
N ILE A 101 3.94 0.40 2.20
CA ILE A 101 4.46 0.67 3.54
C ILE A 101 5.98 0.45 3.51
N PRO A 102 6.79 1.52 3.61
CA PRO A 102 8.25 1.42 3.58
C PRO A 102 8.78 0.40 4.61
N GLY A 103 9.62 -0.54 4.15
CA GLY A 103 10.18 -1.63 4.95
C GLY A 103 9.21 -2.80 5.24
N TYR A 104 7.95 -2.75 4.81
CA TYR A 104 6.98 -3.85 4.95
C TYR A 104 6.43 -4.39 3.61
N GLY A 105 6.32 -3.52 2.60
CA GLY A 105 5.90 -3.84 1.23
C GLY A 105 4.47 -3.40 0.96
N TYR A 106 3.82 -4.03 -0.03
CA TYR A 106 2.41 -3.76 -0.32
C TYR A 106 1.49 -4.39 0.73
N GLY A 107 0.53 -3.60 1.20
CA GLY A 107 -0.52 -4.02 2.12
C GLY A 107 -1.89 -3.73 1.54
N ILE A 108 -2.81 -4.69 1.63
CA ILE A 108 -4.23 -4.47 1.35
C ILE A 108 -5.03 -4.49 2.66
N VAL A 109 -5.87 -3.48 2.84
CA VAL A 109 -6.74 -3.39 4.02
C VAL A 109 -7.79 -4.48 3.94
N ALA A 110 -7.63 -5.49 4.78
CA ALA A 110 -8.50 -6.67 4.84
C ALA A 110 -9.12 -6.85 6.24
N ASP A 111 -8.60 -6.15 7.24
CA ASP A 111 -8.96 -6.35 8.63
C ASP A 111 -9.23 -5.03 9.37
N THR A 112 -9.86 -5.14 10.53
CA THR A 112 -10.09 -4.01 11.44
C THR A 112 -9.88 -4.45 12.89
N GLY A 113 -9.60 -3.49 13.77
CA GLY A 113 -9.47 -3.76 15.20
C GLY A 113 -10.15 -2.68 16.04
N SER A 114 -10.55 -3.03 17.27
CA SER A 114 -11.08 -2.07 18.23
C SER A 114 -10.06 -0.97 18.56
N ALA A 115 -8.78 -1.34 18.69
CA ALA A 115 -7.67 -0.42 18.97
C ALA A 115 -7.04 0.23 17.72
N ILE A 116 -7.45 -0.18 16.53
CA ILE A 116 -6.95 0.31 15.23
C ILE A 116 -7.94 1.36 14.71
N LYS A 117 -7.72 2.61 15.12
CA LYS A 117 -8.58 3.78 14.83
C LYS A 117 -7.73 4.98 14.43
N GLY A 118 -8.26 5.80 13.52
CA GLY A 118 -7.58 6.96 12.95
C GLY A 118 -6.31 6.57 12.18
N ASN A 119 -5.23 7.33 12.39
CA ASN A 119 -3.94 7.15 11.74
C ASN A 119 -3.13 5.97 12.33
N LYS A 120 -3.78 4.83 12.58
CA LYS A 120 -3.12 3.61 13.06
C LYS A 120 -3.35 2.47 12.09
N ILE A 121 -2.29 1.72 11.81
CA ILE A 121 -2.35 0.48 11.04
C ILE A 121 -1.69 -0.66 11.83
N ASP A 122 -2.14 -1.88 11.58
CA ASP A 122 -1.54 -3.09 12.14
C ASP A 122 -1.11 -4.03 11.02
N LEU A 123 0.15 -4.41 11.02
CA LEU A 123 0.77 -5.19 9.97
C LEU A 123 0.81 -6.66 10.38
N TYR A 124 0.28 -7.54 9.53
CA TYR A 124 0.24 -8.95 9.87
C TYR A 124 1.64 -9.58 9.80
N PHE A 125 1.95 -10.41 10.79
CA PHE A 125 3.11 -11.31 10.82
C PHE A 125 2.71 -12.71 11.29
N PRO A 126 3.32 -13.77 10.73
CA PRO A 126 3.10 -15.14 11.18
C PRO A 126 3.41 -15.40 12.66
N THR A 127 4.40 -14.70 13.23
CA THR A 127 4.86 -14.92 14.62
C THR A 127 5.23 -13.62 15.32
N THR A 128 5.07 -13.58 16.64
CA THR A 128 5.51 -12.46 17.49
C THR A 128 7.02 -12.19 17.36
N LYS A 129 7.82 -13.25 17.24
CA LYS A 129 9.28 -13.13 17.01
C LYS A 129 9.60 -12.31 15.75
N GLN A 130 8.83 -12.50 14.68
CA GLN A 130 8.98 -11.71 13.45
C GLN A 130 8.55 -10.26 13.66
N VAL A 131 7.46 -10.00 14.41
CA VAL A 131 7.06 -8.63 14.77
C VAL A 131 8.22 -7.88 15.44
N TYR A 132 8.85 -8.48 16.46
CA TYR A 132 9.95 -7.85 17.18
C TYR A 132 11.22 -7.68 16.33
N LYS A 133 11.53 -8.68 15.50
CA LYS A 133 12.76 -8.66 14.68
C LYS A 133 12.67 -7.72 13.49
N GLU A 134 11.50 -7.64 12.84
CA GLU A 134 11.37 -7.01 11.53
C GLU A 134 10.61 -5.68 11.56
N TRP A 135 9.88 -5.38 12.64
CA TRP A 135 9.02 -4.18 12.65
C TRP A 135 9.07 -3.37 13.96
N GLY A 136 8.62 -3.93 15.08
CA GLY A 136 8.34 -3.17 16.29
C GLY A 136 7.14 -2.22 16.15
N LYS A 137 7.08 -1.15 16.94
CA LYS A 137 6.11 -0.06 16.81
C LYS A 137 6.85 1.19 16.35
N LYS A 138 6.40 1.82 15.27
CA LYS A 138 7.00 3.05 14.75
C LYS A 138 6.00 3.87 13.95
N ASP A 139 6.27 5.17 13.87
CA ASP A 139 5.55 6.05 12.96
C ASP A 139 6.19 5.96 11.58
N VAL A 140 5.36 5.80 10.55
CA VAL A 140 5.77 5.67 9.16
C VAL A 140 4.86 6.51 8.28
N GLU A 141 5.41 7.03 7.19
CA GLU A 141 4.64 7.68 6.15
C GLU A 141 4.31 6.64 5.07
N VAL A 142 3.05 6.25 4.98
CA VAL A 142 2.58 5.28 3.99
C VAL A 142 2.14 5.99 2.71
N GLN A 143 2.28 5.32 1.59
CA GLN A 143 1.82 5.79 0.29
C GLN A 143 0.51 5.09 -0.06
N VAL A 144 -0.53 5.88 -0.34
CA VAL A 144 -1.85 5.38 -0.73
C VAL A 144 -1.86 5.18 -2.24
N ILE A 145 -1.98 3.93 -2.68
CA ILE A 145 -1.95 3.57 -4.11
C ILE A 145 -3.37 3.52 -4.67
N ARG A 146 -4.30 3.01 -3.86
CA ARG A 146 -5.72 2.95 -4.23
C ARG A 146 -6.61 2.99 -3.01
N GLN A 147 -7.71 3.74 -3.10
CA GLN A 147 -8.79 3.70 -2.11
C GLN A 147 -9.67 2.46 -2.31
N GLY A 148 -10.05 1.82 -1.21
CA GLY A 148 -10.92 0.65 -1.23
C GLY A 148 -12.38 1.00 -1.47
N ALA A 149 -13.15 0.04 -2.00
CA ALA A 149 -14.60 0.17 -2.19
C ALA A 149 -15.42 -0.39 -1.00
N GLY A 150 -14.76 -0.66 0.14
CA GLY A 150 -15.42 -1.22 1.32
C GLY A 150 -15.54 -2.75 1.31
N LYS A 151 -14.83 -3.44 0.41
CA LYS A 151 -14.75 -4.91 0.35
C LYS A 151 -13.32 -5.39 0.07
N CYS A 152 -12.99 -6.55 0.60
CA CYS A 152 -11.79 -7.32 0.24
C CYS A 152 -12.20 -8.79 0.13
N THR A 153 -11.84 -9.44 -0.97
CA THR A 153 -12.19 -10.85 -1.24
C THR A 153 -10.94 -11.65 -1.58
N GLU A 154 -10.98 -12.97 -1.42
CA GLU A 154 -9.86 -13.85 -1.78
C GLU A 154 -9.48 -13.72 -3.26
N LYS A 155 -10.48 -13.53 -4.15
CA LYS A 155 -10.24 -13.30 -5.57
C LYS A 155 -9.45 -12.01 -5.81
N MET A 156 -9.85 -10.91 -5.16
CA MET A 156 -9.10 -9.65 -5.26
C MET A 156 -7.67 -9.79 -4.75
N LEU A 157 -7.48 -10.48 -3.62
CA LEU A 157 -6.17 -10.69 -3.03
C LEU A 157 -5.27 -11.56 -3.93
N SER A 158 -5.82 -12.62 -4.53
CA SER A 158 -5.11 -13.49 -5.47
C SER A 158 -4.71 -12.74 -6.74
N GLU A 159 -5.66 -12.06 -7.39
CA GLU A 159 -5.37 -11.32 -8.63
C GLU A 159 -4.34 -10.20 -8.40
N LEU A 160 -4.36 -9.56 -7.22
CA LEU A 160 -3.36 -8.55 -6.86
C LEU A 160 -1.98 -9.18 -6.64
N ALA A 161 -1.93 -10.32 -5.96
CA ALA A 161 -0.69 -11.03 -5.71
C ALA A 161 -0.04 -11.48 -7.03
N ASP A 162 -0.82 -12.09 -7.92
CA ASP A 162 -0.35 -12.53 -9.24
C ASP A 162 0.17 -11.34 -10.07
N ALA A 163 -0.53 -10.21 -10.02
CA ALA A 163 -0.08 -8.99 -10.70
C ALA A 163 1.25 -8.47 -10.13
N ILE A 164 1.39 -8.38 -8.81
CA ILE A 164 2.64 -7.90 -8.20
C ILE A 164 3.76 -8.90 -8.42
N ASP A 165 3.50 -10.22 -8.44
CA ASP A 165 4.56 -11.19 -8.71
C ASP A 165 5.17 -10.99 -10.11
N VAL A 166 4.34 -10.69 -11.11
CA VAL A 166 4.78 -10.43 -12.49
C VAL A 166 5.49 -9.08 -12.62
N TYR A 167 4.88 -8.01 -12.14
CA TYR A 167 5.37 -6.63 -12.37
C TYR A 167 6.30 -6.12 -11.26
N LYS A 168 6.48 -6.89 -10.19
CA LYS A 168 7.15 -6.54 -8.94
C LYS A 168 6.62 -5.25 -8.28
N SER A 169 5.47 -4.77 -8.73
CA SER A 169 4.78 -3.55 -8.27
C SER A 169 3.30 -3.64 -8.62
N VAL A 170 2.47 -2.75 -8.08
CA VAL A 170 1.06 -2.66 -8.48
C VAL A 170 1.00 -2.06 -9.90
N PRO A 171 0.47 -2.79 -10.91
CA PRO A 171 0.40 -2.27 -12.27
C PRO A 171 -0.75 -1.27 -12.44
N ASP A 172 -0.65 -0.37 -13.42
CA ASP A 172 -1.63 0.72 -13.62
C ASP A 172 -3.07 0.23 -13.83
N SER A 173 -3.24 -0.95 -14.44
CA SER A 173 -4.54 -1.60 -14.61
C SER A 173 -5.31 -1.82 -13.30
N TRP A 174 -4.64 -1.81 -12.15
CA TRP A 174 -5.26 -1.93 -10.83
C TRP A 174 -5.75 -0.61 -10.25
N LEU A 175 -5.27 0.53 -10.75
CA LEU A 175 -5.60 1.86 -10.23
C LEU A 175 -7.04 2.23 -10.59
N ASP A 176 -7.45 1.93 -11.82
CA ASP A 176 -8.78 2.29 -12.36
C ASP A 176 -9.80 1.16 -12.28
N LYS A 177 -9.42 -0.01 -11.75
CA LYS A 177 -10.31 -1.18 -11.69
C LYS A 177 -11.47 -0.88 -10.74
N ALA A 178 -12.62 -0.50 -11.30
CA ALA A 178 -13.88 -0.46 -10.58
C ALA A 178 -14.23 -1.89 -10.14
N ILE A 179 -14.56 -2.07 -8.86
CA ILE A 179 -14.95 -3.36 -8.27
C ILE A 179 -16.34 -3.23 -7.67
#